data_AF-A0A7C9J5T3-F1
#
_entry.id   AF-A0A7C9J5T3-F1
#
_cell.length_a   1.000
_cell.length_b   1.000
_cell.length_c   1.000
_cell.angle_alpha   90.00
_cell.angle_beta   90.00
_cell.angle_gamma   90.00
#
_symmetry.space_group_name_H-M   'P 1'
#
loop_
_entity.id
_entity.type
_entity.pdbx_description
1 polymer ?
#
loop_
_entity_poly.entity_id
_entity_poly.type
_entity_poly.pdbx_seq_one_letter_code
_entity_poly.pdbx_strand_id
1 'polypeptide(L)'
;MPYGIVLLPPPGTAQRIIEFATRLRASSPSLMVISDERLPHLSLAHADCSKNSAEAWWTRAIAIVPEYMPIKLAGLMFAPVGAGDFYIPEGGIYFGLEAIATDVLRGAHEQILSAAEAVNAKPIGNVRDKFRPHITLGVMSTSAVTLVDFPEWMTGEALVGRLAWGQLGSYGTFPDLHTRA
;
A
#
# COMPACT_ATOMS: atom_id res chain seq x y z
N MET A 1 -4.17 17.71 -1.69
CA MET A 1 -3.59 16.76 -0.73
C MET A 1 -3.70 15.38 -1.33
N PRO A 2 -2.73 14.49 -1.10
CA PRO A 2 -2.82 13.15 -1.61
C PRO A 2 -3.85 12.30 -0.84
N TYR A 3 -4.70 11.60 -1.58
CA TYR A 3 -5.60 10.56 -1.09
C TYR A 3 -5.30 9.25 -1.81
N GLY A 4 -5.72 8.14 -1.22
CA GLY A 4 -5.52 6.83 -1.81
C GLY A 4 -6.72 5.92 -1.65
N ILE A 5 -6.87 5.02 -2.62
CA ILE A 5 -7.75 3.85 -2.55
C ILE A 5 -6.85 2.63 -2.45
N VAL A 6 -7.10 1.82 -1.43
CA VAL A 6 -6.21 0.75 -0.99
C VAL A 6 -7.00 -0.53 -0.70
N LEU A 7 -6.28 -1.62 -0.54
CA LEU A 7 -6.77 -2.89 -0.02
C LEU A 7 -6.18 -3.17 1.36
N LEU A 8 -7.05 -3.44 2.33
CA LEU A 8 -6.66 -3.82 3.69
C LEU A 8 -6.68 -5.34 3.83
N PRO A 9 -5.58 -5.97 4.26
CA PRO A 9 -5.59 -7.38 4.64
C PRO A 9 -6.59 -7.64 5.78
N PRO A 10 -7.11 -8.88 5.91
CA PRO A 10 -7.96 -9.25 7.05
C PRO A 10 -7.22 -9.02 8.37
N PRO A 11 -7.90 -8.69 9.49
CA PRO A 11 -7.25 -8.32 10.75
C PRO A 11 -6.19 -9.33 11.23
N GLY A 12 -6.50 -10.64 11.19
CA GLY A 12 -5.53 -11.68 11.57
C GLY A 12 -4.31 -11.75 10.64
N THR A 13 -4.47 -11.43 9.35
CA THR A 13 -3.34 -11.34 8.41
C THR A 13 -2.53 -10.06 8.65
N ALA A 14 -3.21 -8.93 8.86
CA ALA A 14 -2.57 -7.66 9.18
C ALA A 14 -1.68 -7.78 10.43
N GLN A 15 -2.18 -8.42 11.48
CA GLN A 15 -1.41 -8.68 12.70
C GLN A 15 -0.12 -9.47 12.43
N ARG A 16 -0.21 -10.57 11.68
CA ARG A 16 0.97 -11.39 11.33
C ARG A 16 1.98 -10.61 10.46
N ILE A 17 1.49 -9.73 9.59
CA ILE A 17 2.33 -8.83 8.78
C ILE A 17 3.06 -7.82 9.68
N ILE A 18 2.35 -7.20 10.63
CA ILE A 18 2.92 -6.25 11.61
C ILE A 18 3.98 -6.93 12.49
N GLU A 19 3.71 -8.14 12.97
CA GLU A 19 4.65 -8.93 13.77
C GLU A 19 5.95 -9.23 12.99
N PHE A 20 5.84 -9.58 11.71
CA PHE A 20 7.00 -9.79 10.86
C PHE A 20 7.78 -8.50 10.62
N ALA A 21 7.10 -7.39 10.29
CA ALA A 21 7.74 -6.10 10.10
C ALA A 21 8.46 -5.61 11.38
N THR A 22 7.87 -5.87 12.55
CA THR A 22 8.46 -5.56 13.86
C THR A 22 9.73 -6.39 14.13
N ARG A 23 9.75 -7.68 13.74
CA ARG A 23 10.98 -8.50 13.83
C ARG A 23 12.09 -7.99 12.92
N LEU A 24 11.76 -7.62 11.67
CA LEU A 24 12.71 -6.96 10.76
C LEU A 24 13.25 -5.64 11.31
N ARG A 25 12.39 -4.85 11.97
CA ARG A 25 12.80 -3.62 12.66
C ARG A 25 13.79 -3.88 13.79
N ALA A 26 13.55 -4.91 14.60
CA ALA A 26 14.41 -5.22 15.74
C ALA A 26 15.85 -5.54 15.30
N SER A 27 16.04 -6.02 14.07
CA SER A 27 17.36 -6.24 13.46
C SER A 27 18.02 -5.01 12.85
N SER A 28 17.29 -3.91 12.59
CA SER A 28 17.81 -2.79 11.78
C SER A 28 17.17 -1.44 12.16
N PRO A 29 17.96 -0.36 12.33
CA PRO A 29 17.41 0.99 12.51
C PRO A 29 16.44 1.35 11.39
N SER A 30 15.19 1.63 11.76
CA SER A 30 14.12 1.93 10.81
C SER A 30 13.56 3.33 11.06
N LEU A 31 13.35 4.08 9.99
CA LEU A 31 12.69 5.39 9.99
C LEU A 31 11.18 5.23 10.22
N MET A 32 10.60 4.19 9.64
CA MET A 32 9.18 3.87 9.73
C MET A 32 8.98 2.37 9.63
N VAL A 33 8.05 1.83 10.42
CA VAL A 33 7.55 0.46 10.29
C VAL A 33 6.04 0.48 10.54
N ILE A 34 5.30 -0.35 9.82
CA ILE A 34 3.86 -0.53 10.03
C ILE A 34 3.55 -1.00 11.47
N SER A 35 2.35 -0.67 11.93
CA SER A 35 1.86 -0.96 13.29
C SER A 35 0.34 -0.93 13.32
N ASP A 36 -0.26 -1.11 14.49
CA ASP A 36 -1.71 -0.96 14.67
C ASP A 36 -2.22 0.46 14.36
N GLU A 37 -1.34 1.47 14.47
CA GLU A 37 -1.62 2.86 14.10
C GLU A 37 -1.30 3.16 12.63
N ARG A 38 -0.62 2.24 11.93
CA ARG A 38 -0.14 2.37 10.54
C ARG A 38 -0.34 1.06 9.83
N LEU A 39 -1.60 0.76 9.52
CA LEU A 39 -2.00 -0.56 9.05
C LEU A 39 -1.31 -0.94 7.73
N PRO A 40 -0.95 -2.22 7.55
CA PRO A 40 -0.52 -2.73 6.26
C PRO A 40 -1.64 -2.58 5.25
N HIS A 41 -1.30 -2.12 4.05
CA HIS A 41 -2.25 -1.94 2.97
C HIS A 41 -1.54 -2.13 1.63
N LEU A 42 -2.30 -2.49 0.60
CA LEU A 42 -1.85 -2.49 -0.79
C LEU A 42 -2.53 -1.34 -1.51
N SER A 43 -1.75 -0.38 -1.99
CA SER A 43 -2.30 0.75 -2.74
C SER A 43 -2.74 0.35 -4.14
N LEU A 44 -4.00 0.64 -4.48
CA LEU A 44 -4.48 0.52 -5.85
C LEU A 44 -4.14 1.80 -6.61
N ALA A 45 -4.43 2.98 -6.05
CA ALA A 45 -4.04 4.24 -6.67
C ALA A 45 -3.97 5.37 -5.64
N HIS A 46 -3.16 6.38 -5.93
CA HIS A 46 -3.10 7.64 -5.21
C HIS A 46 -3.44 8.79 -6.16
N ALA A 47 -4.09 9.83 -5.65
CA ALA A 47 -4.35 11.06 -6.40
C ALA A 47 -4.21 12.29 -5.52
N ASP A 48 -3.62 13.37 -6.07
CA ASP A 48 -3.63 14.68 -5.44
C ASP A 48 -4.92 15.41 -5.80
N CYS A 49 -5.73 15.72 -4.77
CA CYS A 49 -7.03 16.34 -4.94
C CYS A 49 -7.53 17.02 -3.66
N SER A 50 -8.72 17.65 -3.77
CA SER A 50 -9.46 18.15 -2.61
C SER A 50 -10.19 17.00 -1.90
N LYS A 51 -10.58 17.18 -0.63
CA LYS A 51 -11.39 16.19 0.10
C LYS A 51 -12.69 15.85 -0.64
N ASN A 52 -13.41 16.85 -1.15
CA ASN A 52 -14.66 16.65 -1.89
C ASN A 52 -14.43 15.82 -3.18
N SER A 53 -13.35 16.09 -3.90
CA SER A 53 -12.96 15.29 -5.07
C SER A 53 -12.61 13.85 -4.68
N ALA A 54 -11.94 13.67 -3.54
CA ALA A 54 -11.59 12.34 -3.03
C ALA A 54 -12.84 11.53 -2.60
N GLU A 55 -13.83 12.18 -1.95
CA GLU A 55 -15.12 11.56 -1.61
C GLU A 55 -15.91 11.16 -2.86
N ALA A 56 -15.93 12.03 -3.87
CA ALA A 56 -16.56 11.74 -5.15
C ALA A 56 -15.83 10.61 -5.91
N TRP A 57 -14.50 10.59 -5.84
CA TRP A 57 -13.65 9.52 -6.39
C TRP A 57 -13.96 8.18 -5.73
N TRP A 58 -13.97 8.14 -4.40
CA TRP A 58 -14.33 6.96 -3.62
C TRP A 58 -15.72 6.44 -3.98
N THR A 59 -16.73 7.32 -4.00
CA THR A 59 -18.11 6.97 -4.34
C THR A 59 -18.22 6.32 -5.72
N ARG A 60 -17.46 6.81 -6.71
CA ARG A 60 -17.41 6.21 -8.05
C ARG A 60 -16.67 4.88 -8.05
N ALA A 61 -15.54 4.78 -7.36
CA ALA A 61 -14.74 3.57 -7.32
C ALA A 61 -15.50 2.39 -6.71
N ILE A 62 -16.20 2.58 -5.59
CA ILE A 62 -16.98 1.50 -4.93
C ILE A 62 -18.19 1.03 -5.74
N ALA A 63 -18.63 1.80 -6.74
CA ALA A 63 -19.72 1.43 -7.63
C ALA A 63 -19.28 0.49 -8.76
N ILE A 64 -17.98 0.46 -9.09
CA ILE A 64 -17.45 -0.25 -10.26
C ILE A 64 -16.42 -1.33 -9.92
N VAL A 65 -15.80 -1.26 -8.74
CA VAL A 65 -14.79 -2.22 -8.27
C VAL A 65 -15.38 -3.13 -7.17
N PRO A 66 -15.01 -4.42 -7.14
CA PRO A 66 -15.37 -5.30 -6.02
C PRO A 66 -14.88 -4.79 -4.67
N GLU A 67 -15.69 -4.97 -3.61
CA GLU A 67 -15.29 -4.62 -2.24
C GLU A 67 -14.14 -5.50 -1.74
N TYR A 68 -14.07 -6.75 -2.19
CA TYR A 68 -13.06 -7.71 -1.77
C TYR A 68 -12.30 -8.23 -2.99
N MET A 69 -10.97 -8.22 -2.93
CA MET A 69 -10.11 -8.65 -4.03
C MET A 69 -9.00 -9.59 -3.56
N PRO A 70 -8.71 -10.66 -4.32
CA PRO A 70 -7.59 -11.53 -4.03
C PRO A 70 -6.26 -10.82 -4.30
N ILE A 71 -5.33 -10.96 -3.36
CA ILE A 71 -3.95 -10.48 -3.42
C ILE A 71 -3.05 -11.71 -3.31
N LYS A 72 -2.18 -11.90 -4.31
CA LYS A 72 -1.18 -12.97 -4.28
C LYS A 72 0.19 -12.35 -4.04
N LEU A 73 0.83 -12.74 -2.94
CA LEU A 73 2.17 -12.27 -2.59
C LEU A 73 3.24 -13.06 -3.37
N ALA A 74 4.20 -12.33 -3.93
CA ALA A 74 5.34 -12.87 -4.66
C ALA A 74 6.54 -13.10 -3.73
N GLY A 75 6.76 -12.21 -2.76
CA GLY A 75 7.85 -12.31 -1.80
C GLY A 75 8.23 -10.98 -1.17
N LEU A 76 9.37 -10.97 -0.49
CA LEU A 76 9.96 -9.78 0.12
C LEU A 76 10.73 -8.95 -0.91
N MET A 77 10.49 -7.64 -0.93
CA MET A 77 11.23 -6.70 -1.76
C MET A 77 11.99 -5.69 -0.89
N PHE A 78 13.18 -5.31 -1.35
CA PHE A 78 13.95 -4.19 -0.85
C PHE A 78 14.28 -3.27 -2.02
N ALA A 79 14.00 -1.98 -1.90
CA ALA A 79 14.31 -1.00 -2.93
C ALA A 79 15.02 0.20 -2.31
N PRO A 80 16.18 0.63 -2.85
CA PRO A 80 16.79 1.87 -2.44
C PRO A 80 15.91 3.04 -2.86
N VAL A 81 15.83 4.05 -1.99
CA VAL A 81 15.09 5.29 -2.24
C VAL A 81 16.06 6.46 -2.03
N GLY A 82 16.18 7.30 -3.05
CA GLY A 82 17.04 8.48 -3.00
C GLY A 82 16.49 9.55 -2.06
N ALA A 83 17.38 10.37 -1.51
CA ALA A 83 16.97 11.57 -0.78
C ALA A 83 16.17 12.51 -1.71
N GLY A 84 15.15 13.17 -1.16
CA GLY A 84 14.21 14.01 -1.89
C GLY A 84 13.04 13.25 -2.54
N ASP A 85 12.87 11.96 -2.25
CA ASP A 85 11.67 11.22 -2.63
C ASP A 85 10.40 11.82 -1.98
N PHE A 86 9.27 11.73 -2.69
CA PHE A 86 8.00 12.32 -2.24
C PHE A 86 7.49 11.69 -0.93
N TYR A 87 7.70 10.38 -0.75
CA TYR A 87 7.23 9.63 0.41
C TYR A 87 8.29 9.51 1.50
N ILE A 88 9.58 9.52 1.13
CA ILE A 88 10.72 9.32 2.02
C ILE A 88 11.78 10.42 1.77
N PRO A 89 11.56 11.65 2.24
CA PRO A 89 12.46 12.78 1.94
C PRO A 89 13.92 12.54 2.37
N GLU A 90 14.14 11.79 3.45
CA GLU A 90 15.45 11.44 3.99
C GLU A 90 16.21 10.43 3.10
N GLY A 91 15.51 9.73 2.20
CA GLY A 91 16.02 8.55 1.52
C GLY A 91 16.13 7.33 2.45
N GLY A 92 16.61 6.21 1.91
CA GLY A 92 16.81 4.98 2.68
C GLY A 92 16.55 3.73 1.87
N ILE A 93 16.06 2.69 2.53
CA ILE A 93 15.69 1.43 1.91
C ILE A 93 14.25 1.12 2.29
N TYR A 94 13.39 1.24 1.30
CA TYR A 94 12.03 0.76 1.36
C TYR A 94 12.05 -0.77 1.39
N PHE A 95 11.25 -1.38 2.26
CA PHE A 95 11.01 -2.81 2.24
C PHE A 95 9.52 -3.14 2.37
N GLY A 96 9.11 -4.19 1.67
CA GLY A 96 7.69 -4.50 1.50
C GLY A 96 7.46 -5.92 1.02
N LEU A 97 6.19 -6.32 0.98
CA LEU A 97 5.76 -7.55 0.32
C LEU A 97 5.33 -7.19 -1.11
N GLU A 98 6.02 -7.72 -2.11
CA GLU A 98 5.61 -7.56 -3.50
C GLU A 98 4.38 -8.43 -3.77
N ALA A 99 3.37 -7.86 -4.43
CA ALA A 99 2.20 -8.58 -4.88
C ALA A 99 2.26 -8.78 -6.40
N ILE A 100 1.71 -9.90 -6.88
CA ILE A 100 1.58 -10.14 -8.31
C ILE A 100 0.48 -9.21 -8.84
N ALA A 101 0.80 -8.43 -9.88
CA ALA A 101 -0.16 -7.59 -10.59
C ALA A 101 -1.10 -8.44 -11.47
N THR A 102 -2.00 -9.19 -10.83
CA THR A 102 -3.02 -10.00 -11.50
C THR A 102 -3.97 -9.14 -12.33
N ASP A 103 -4.69 -9.76 -13.27
CA ASP A 103 -5.70 -9.06 -14.08
C ASP A 103 -6.78 -8.40 -13.23
N VAL A 104 -7.12 -9.00 -12.08
CA VAL A 104 -8.07 -8.41 -11.12
C VAL A 104 -7.54 -7.10 -10.55
N LEU A 105 -6.30 -7.08 -10.04
CA LEU A 105 -5.70 -5.86 -9.47
C LEU A 105 -5.45 -4.80 -10.55
N ARG A 106 -5.01 -5.20 -11.75
CA ARG A 106 -4.82 -4.28 -12.88
C ARG A 106 -6.14 -3.69 -13.36
N GLY A 107 -7.18 -4.51 -13.49
CA GLY A 107 -8.51 -4.05 -13.86
C GLY A 107 -9.08 -3.05 -12.86
N ALA A 108 -8.97 -3.35 -11.56
CA ALA A 108 -9.37 -2.43 -10.50
C ALA A 108 -8.57 -1.13 -10.52
N HIS A 109 -7.26 -1.20 -10.72
CA HIS A 109 -6.38 -0.04 -10.86
C HIS A 109 -6.85 0.90 -11.99
N GLU A 110 -7.05 0.37 -13.20
CA GLU A 110 -7.48 1.18 -14.35
C GLU A 110 -8.88 1.80 -14.15
N GLN A 111 -9.82 1.04 -13.59
CA GLN A 111 -11.16 1.55 -13.27
C GLN A 111 -11.10 2.68 -12.23
N ILE A 112 -10.28 2.52 -11.20
CA ILE A 112 -10.07 3.54 -10.16
C ILE A 112 -9.42 4.81 -10.74
N LEU A 113 -8.45 4.67 -11.65
CA LEU A 113 -7.84 5.82 -12.32
C LEU A 113 -8.83 6.57 -13.20
N SER A 114 -9.65 5.84 -13.97
CA SER A 114 -10.70 6.45 -14.78
C SER A 114 -11.73 7.19 -13.91
N ALA A 115 -12.07 6.63 -12.74
CA ALA A 115 -12.94 7.31 -11.78
C ALA A 115 -12.29 8.58 -11.19
N ALA A 116 -10.98 8.60 -11.00
CA ALA A 116 -10.24 9.77 -10.53
C ALA A 116 -10.27 10.91 -11.57
N GLU A 117 -10.02 10.57 -12.84
CA GLU A 117 -10.07 11.52 -13.97
C GLU A 117 -11.46 12.17 -14.07
N ALA A 118 -12.53 11.40 -13.89
CA ALA A 118 -13.91 11.90 -13.95
C ALA A 118 -14.29 12.93 -12.86
N VAL A 119 -13.48 13.06 -11.80
CA VAL A 119 -13.71 14.02 -10.70
C VAL A 119 -12.54 14.99 -10.53
N ASN A 120 -11.68 15.10 -11.54
CA ASN A 120 -10.48 15.94 -11.55
C ASN A 120 -9.52 15.63 -10.39
N ALA A 121 -9.49 14.38 -9.92
CA ALA A 121 -8.46 13.92 -8.98
C ALA A 121 -7.23 13.47 -9.78
N LYS A 122 -6.10 14.17 -9.61
CA LYS A 122 -4.89 13.96 -10.43
C LYS A 122 -4.11 12.75 -9.92
N PRO A 123 -4.01 11.63 -10.65
CA PRO A 123 -3.24 10.47 -10.20
C PRO A 123 -1.76 10.80 -9.98
N ILE A 124 -1.15 10.20 -8.95
CA ILE A 124 0.26 10.36 -8.60
C ILE A 124 0.94 9.00 -8.36
N GLY A 125 2.27 8.98 -8.47
CA GLY A 125 3.08 7.78 -8.25
C GLY A 125 3.10 6.82 -9.45
N ASN A 126 3.32 5.53 -9.16
CA ASN A 126 3.45 4.47 -10.16
C ASN A 126 2.07 3.97 -10.63
N VAL A 127 1.59 4.53 -11.74
CA VAL A 127 0.28 4.23 -12.33
C VAL A 127 0.41 3.54 -13.70
N ARG A 128 -0.69 2.92 -14.15
CA ARG A 128 -0.84 2.25 -15.45
C ARG A 128 0.23 1.19 -15.68
N ASP A 129 1.05 1.34 -16.72
CA ASP A 129 2.14 0.42 -17.06
C ASP A 129 3.19 0.31 -15.96
N LYS A 130 3.27 1.30 -15.06
CA LYS A 130 4.17 1.30 -13.91
C LYS A 130 3.54 0.70 -12.64
N PHE A 131 2.27 0.28 -12.69
CA PHE A 131 1.59 -0.30 -11.53
C PHE A 131 2.35 -1.53 -10.99
N ARG A 132 2.86 -1.39 -9.78
CA ARG A 132 3.59 -2.42 -9.02
C ARG A 132 2.96 -2.56 -7.64
N PRO A 133 1.96 -3.43 -7.48
CA PRO A 133 1.26 -3.57 -6.21
C PRO A 133 2.19 -4.18 -5.16
N HIS A 134 2.18 -3.58 -3.98
CA HIS A 134 2.98 -4.03 -2.85
C HIS A 134 2.32 -3.61 -1.54
N ILE A 135 2.71 -4.27 -0.46
CA ILE A 135 2.41 -3.84 0.91
C ILE A 135 3.70 -3.35 1.54
N THR A 136 3.78 -2.05 1.80
CA THR A 136 4.91 -1.45 2.52
C THR A 136 4.97 -2.00 3.93
N LEU A 137 6.14 -2.50 4.35
CA LEU A 137 6.38 -2.92 5.73
C LEU A 137 7.14 -1.86 6.51
N GLY A 138 8.02 -1.10 5.85
CA GLY A 138 8.74 -0.02 6.47
C GLY A 138 9.83 0.58 5.59
N VAL A 139 10.62 1.45 6.23
CA VAL A 139 11.77 2.12 5.64
C VAL A 139 12.92 2.03 6.63
N MET A 140 14.04 1.47 6.17
CA MET A 140 15.29 1.40 6.90
C MET A 140 16.19 2.57 6.52
N SER A 141 16.98 3.07 7.48
CA SER A 141 17.98 4.09 7.18
C SER A 141 19.26 3.51 6.56
N THR A 142 19.50 2.20 6.71
CA THR A 142 20.68 1.49 6.17
C THR A 142 20.34 0.07 5.71
N SER A 143 21.22 -0.55 4.92
CA SER A 143 21.07 -1.92 4.37
C SER A 143 21.48 -3.04 5.33
N ALA A 144 21.87 -2.72 6.57
CA ALA A 144 22.32 -3.71 7.52
C ALA A 144 21.12 -4.49 8.07
N VAL A 145 20.67 -5.51 7.33
CA VAL A 145 19.62 -6.44 7.74
C VAL A 145 20.27 -7.73 8.21
N THR A 146 20.03 -8.09 9.47
CA THR A 146 20.37 -9.42 10.00
C THR A 146 19.48 -10.47 9.31
N LEU A 147 19.91 -11.73 9.24
CA LEU A 147 19.06 -12.81 8.72
C LEU A 147 17.74 -12.86 9.50
N VAL A 148 16.62 -12.77 8.77
CA VAL A 148 15.27 -12.96 9.33
C VAL A 148 14.58 -14.06 8.55
N ASP A 149 14.03 -15.03 9.28
CA ASP A 149 13.29 -16.13 8.68
C ASP A 149 12.04 -15.59 7.99
N PHE A 150 11.97 -15.79 6.67
CA PHE A 150 10.80 -15.42 5.89
C PHE A 150 9.69 -16.44 6.13
N PRO A 151 8.52 -16.03 6.66
CA PRO A 151 7.45 -16.97 6.94
C PRO A 151 6.87 -17.58 5.67
N GLU A 152 6.71 -18.90 5.62
CA GLU A 152 6.21 -19.62 4.43
C GLU A 152 4.85 -19.10 3.93
N TRP A 153 3.96 -18.73 4.85
CA TRP A 153 2.64 -18.17 4.55
C TRP A 153 2.70 -16.83 3.80
N MET A 154 3.83 -16.12 3.82
CA MET A 154 4.00 -14.88 3.06
C MET A 154 4.34 -15.11 1.58
N THR A 155 4.57 -16.36 1.17
CA THR A 155 4.70 -16.76 -0.24
C THR A 155 3.49 -17.57 -0.69
N GLY A 156 2.96 -17.27 -1.88
CA GLY A 156 2.04 -18.17 -2.58
C GLY A 156 0.60 -18.22 -2.06
N GLU A 157 0.34 -17.86 -0.80
CA GLU A 157 -1.02 -17.73 -0.27
C GLU A 157 -1.74 -16.52 -0.89
N ALA A 158 -2.99 -16.75 -1.31
CA ALA A 158 -3.89 -15.68 -1.70
C ALA A 158 -4.58 -15.14 -0.44
N LEU A 159 -4.33 -13.88 -0.10
CA LEU A 159 -5.12 -13.17 0.91
C LEU A 159 -6.23 -12.36 0.22
N VAL A 160 -7.31 -12.06 0.94
CA VAL A 160 -8.41 -11.25 0.41
C VAL A 160 -8.35 -9.87 1.03
N GLY A 161 -8.01 -8.86 0.24
CA GLY A 161 -8.00 -7.47 0.66
C GLY A 161 -9.39 -6.86 0.59
N ARG A 162 -9.76 -6.06 1.59
CA ARG A 162 -10.98 -5.24 1.60
C ARG A 162 -10.68 -3.82 1.14
N LEU A 163 -11.50 -3.30 0.23
CA LEU A 163 -11.36 -1.96 -0.32
C LEU A 163 -11.58 -0.89 0.77
N ALA A 164 -10.66 0.06 0.83
CA ALA A 164 -10.71 1.21 1.73
C ALA A 164 -10.15 2.45 1.03
N TRP A 165 -10.35 3.60 1.63
CA TRP A 165 -9.76 4.85 1.17
C TRP A 165 -9.43 5.78 2.35
N GLY A 166 -8.52 6.72 2.12
CA GLY A 166 -8.13 7.66 3.16
C GLY A 166 -7.17 8.73 2.66
N GLN A 167 -6.87 9.67 3.54
CA GLN A 167 -5.81 10.65 3.30
C GLN A 167 -4.45 9.98 3.42
N LEU A 168 -3.57 10.25 2.47
CA LEU A 168 -2.22 9.75 2.45
C LEU A 168 -1.34 10.58 3.40
N GLY A 169 -0.79 9.93 4.42
CA GLY A 169 0.13 10.48 5.40
C GLY A 169 1.60 10.29 4.99
N SER A 170 2.49 10.56 5.95
CA SER A 170 3.94 10.36 5.77
C SER A 170 4.27 8.89 5.51
N TYR A 171 5.36 8.67 4.76
CA TYR A 171 5.86 7.33 4.40
C TYR A 171 4.83 6.44 3.69
N GLY A 172 3.82 7.04 3.05
CA GLY A 172 2.77 6.32 2.34
C GLY A 172 1.75 5.63 3.26
N THR A 173 1.67 6.01 4.53
CA THR A 173 0.72 5.43 5.49
C THR A 173 -0.65 6.12 5.43
N PHE A 174 -1.68 5.50 6.01
CA PHE A 174 -3.04 6.06 6.08
C PHE A 174 -3.53 6.04 7.53
N PRO A 175 -3.44 7.18 8.26
CA PRO A 175 -3.84 7.23 9.66
C PRO A 175 -5.36 7.08 9.84
N ASP A 176 -6.14 7.58 8.88
CA ASP A 176 -7.60 7.55 8.89
C ASP A 176 -8.11 6.86 7.62
N LEU A 177 -8.43 5.57 7.75
CA LEU A 177 -9.01 4.76 6.67
C LEU A 177 -10.50 4.57 6.88
N HIS A 178 -11.23 4.65 5.78
CA HIS A 178 -12.67 4.39 5.74
C HIS A 178 -12.93 3.23 4.79
N THR A 179 -13.77 2.30 5.21
CA THR A 179 -14.30 1.23 4.35
C THR A 179 -15.69 1.60 3.86
N ARG A 180 -16.25 0.77 2.97
CA ARG A 180 -17.68 0.83 2.66
C ARG A 180 -18.50 0.69 3.94
N ALA A 181 -19.49 1.56 4.12
CA ALA A 181 -20.50 1.47 5.17
C ALA A 181 -21.52 0.38 4.85
#